data_AF-A0A3S9XJU0-F1
#
_entry.id   AF-A0A3S9XJU0-F1
#
_cell.length_a   1.000
_cell.length_b   1.000
_cell.length_c   1.000
_cell.angle_alpha   90.00
_cell.angle_beta   90.00
_cell.angle_gamma   90.00
#
_symmetry.space_group_name_H-M   'P 1'
#
loop_
_entity.id
_entity.type
_entity.pdbx_description
1 polymer ?
#
loop_
_entity_poly.entity_id
_entity_poly.type
_entity_poly.pdbx_seq_one_letter_code
_entity_poly.pdbx_strand_id
1 'polypeptide(L)'
;RHLTFSEARKMPVQEIPLKVVLQELNLTQKEFIDLCILMGCDYTDSIRGIGPKKSIELIRAHKNIEAILKNIDKEKFPPPENWNYNGARELFEHPEVTDPNTIDLKWGE
;
A
#
# COMPACT_ATOMS: atom_id res chain seq x y z
N ARG A 1 -12.82 -5.17 -6.64
CA ARG A 1 -12.36 -6.44 -7.21
C ARG A 1 -13.34 -7.55 -6.83
N HIS A 2 -14.12 -8.12 -7.75
CA HIS A 2 -14.94 -9.34 -7.52
C HIS A 2 -14.95 -10.29 -8.74
N LEU A 3 -13.92 -10.23 -9.59
CA LEU A 3 -13.93 -10.90 -10.90
C LEU A 3 -13.96 -12.43 -10.81
N THR A 4 -13.27 -13.02 -9.82
CA THR A 4 -13.19 -14.47 -9.62
C THR A 4 -14.12 -14.97 -8.50
N PHE A 5 -15.03 -14.13 -8.02
CA PHE A 5 -16.00 -14.55 -7.02
C PHE A 5 -17.00 -15.51 -7.65
N SER A 6 -17.45 -16.50 -6.88
CA SER A 6 -18.48 -17.44 -7.34
C SER A 6 -19.69 -16.68 -7.86
N GLU A 7 -20.13 -17.04 -9.07
CA GLU A 7 -21.33 -16.49 -9.71
C GLU A 7 -22.56 -16.55 -8.78
N ALA A 8 -22.66 -17.60 -7.96
CA ALA A 8 -23.73 -17.78 -6.98
C ALA A 8 -23.85 -16.63 -5.98
N ARG A 9 -22.75 -15.92 -5.68
CA ARG A 9 -22.75 -14.78 -4.77
C ARG A 9 -23.32 -13.51 -5.40
N LYS A 10 -23.49 -13.48 -6.73
CA LYS A 10 -24.03 -12.35 -7.52
C LYS A 10 -23.42 -10.98 -7.16
N MET A 11 -22.16 -10.98 -6.75
CA MET A 11 -21.48 -9.74 -6.37
C MET A 11 -21.06 -9.00 -7.64
N PRO A 12 -21.42 -7.72 -7.79
CA PRO A 12 -21.03 -6.96 -8.97
C PRO A 12 -19.52 -6.81 -9.03
N VAL A 13 -18.96 -6.81 -10.24
CA VAL A 13 -17.54 -6.53 -10.44
C VAL A 13 -17.24 -5.13 -9.92
N GLN A 14 -16.25 -5.02 -9.04
CA GLN A 14 -15.77 -3.75 -8.53
C GLN A 14 -14.42 -3.42 -9.16
N GLU A 15 -14.31 -2.22 -9.69
CA GLU A 15 -13.08 -1.61 -10.23
C GLU A 15 -12.59 -0.51 -9.26
N ILE A 16 -11.27 -0.34 -9.15
CA ILE A 16 -10.65 0.69 -8.30
C ILE A 16 -9.56 1.37 -9.12
N PRO A 17 -9.84 2.54 -9.73
CA PRO A 17 -8.84 3.26 -10.51
C PRO A 17 -7.81 3.94 -9.61
N LEU A 18 -6.54 3.54 -9.70
CA LEU A 18 -5.46 4.11 -8.88
C LEU A 18 -5.36 5.63 -9.01
N LYS A 19 -5.50 6.17 -10.22
CA LYS A 19 -5.46 7.62 -10.47
C LYS A 19 -6.51 8.38 -9.64
N VAL A 20 -7.74 7.86 -9.59
CA VAL A 20 -8.83 8.48 -8.80
C VAL A 20 -8.50 8.39 -7.32
N VAL A 21 -8.01 7.24 -6.84
CA VAL A 21 -7.60 7.09 -5.43
C VAL A 21 -6.53 8.11 -5.04
N LEU A 22 -5.47 8.26 -5.83
CA LEU A 22 -4.40 9.21 -5.56
C LEU A 22 -4.91 10.67 -5.55
N GLN A 23 -5.79 11.02 -6.50
CA GLN A 23 -6.41 12.35 -6.59
C GLN A 23 -7.29 12.65 -5.37
N GLU A 24 -8.21 11.75 -5.03
CA GLU A 24 -9.15 11.94 -3.91
C GLU A 24 -8.45 11.95 -2.54
N LEU A 25 -7.36 11.18 -2.39
CA LEU A 25 -6.56 11.20 -1.18
C LEU A 25 -5.58 12.38 -1.12
N ASN A 26 -5.34 13.04 -2.26
CA ASN A 26 -4.32 14.06 -2.49
C ASN A 26 -2.92 13.57 -2.12
N LEU A 27 -2.54 12.41 -2.66
CA LEU A 27 -1.27 11.75 -2.41
C LEU A 27 -0.55 11.46 -3.73
N THR A 28 0.77 11.58 -3.70
CA THR A 28 1.67 11.03 -4.70
C THR A 28 1.76 9.51 -4.55
N GLN A 29 2.26 8.82 -5.58
CA GLN A 29 2.49 7.37 -5.52
C GLN A 29 3.39 6.97 -4.35
N LYS A 30 4.43 7.76 -4.05
CA LYS A 30 5.38 7.49 -2.95
C LYS A 30 4.72 7.62 -1.58
N GLU A 31 3.98 8.69 -1.36
CA GLU A 31 3.21 8.87 -0.12
C GLU A 31 2.14 7.77 0.05
N PHE A 32 1.55 7.31 -1.06
CA PHE A 32 0.57 6.22 -1.05
C PHE A 32 1.18 4.86 -0.70
N ILE A 33 2.39 4.55 -1.18
CA ILE A 33 3.13 3.34 -0.78
C ILE A 33 3.41 3.37 0.73
N ASP A 34 3.92 4.49 1.25
CA ASP A 34 4.17 4.66 2.69
C ASP A 34 2.88 4.55 3.52
N LEU A 35 1.76 5.08 3.01
CA LEU A 35 0.45 4.88 3.61
C LEU A 35 0.09 3.39 3.68
N CYS A 36 0.26 2.63 2.60
CA CYS A 36 -0.02 1.20 2.56
C CYS A 36 0.84 0.40 3.56
N ILE A 37 2.13 0.71 3.66
CA ILE A 37 3.03 0.07 4.63
C ILE A 37 2.57 0.36 6.06
N LEU A 38 2.20 1.61 6.38
CA LEU A 38 1.70 1.99 7.70
C LEU A 38 0.35 1.36 8.05
N MET A 39 -0.51 1.09 7.07
CA MET A 39 -1.78 0.38 7.29
C MET A 39 -1.58 -1.12 7.54
N GLY A 40 -0.39 -1.65 7.23
CA GLY A 40 -0.07 -3.07 7.23
C GLY A 40 0.00 -3.62 5.80
N CYS A 41 1.10 -4.32 5.51
CA CYS A 41 1.31 -5.05 4.26
C CYS A 41 1.96 -6.40 4.57
N ASP A 42 2.08 -7.27 3.55
CA ASP A 42 2.59 -8.63 3.74
C ASP A 42 4.13 -8.71 3.81
N TYR A 43 4.84 -7.61 3.56
CA TYR A 43 6.30 -7.60 3.40
C TYR A 43 7.07 -7.18 4.65
N THR A 44 6.40 -6.58 5.63
CA THR A 44 7.03 -6.10 6.88
C THR A 44 5.97 -5.89 7.96
N ASP A 45 6.42 -5.82 9.22
CA ASP A 45 5.55 -5.51 10.36
C ASP A 45 4.94 -4.10 10.26
N SER A 46 4.00 -3.78 11.15
CA SER A 46 3.39 -2.45 11.25
C SER A 46 3.45 -1.92 12.68
N ILE A 47 3.29 -0.61 12.84
CA ILE A 47 3.30 0.03 14.16
C ILE A 47 1.98 -0.29 14.89
N ARG A 48 2.06 -1.05 15.98
CA ARG A 48 0.88 -1.42 16.77
C ARG A 48 0.10 -0.18 17.22
N GLY A 49 -1.21 -0.17 16.98
CA GLY A 49 -2.09 0.94 17.33
C GLY A 49 -2.14 2.07 16.30
N ILE A 50 -1.40 1.99 15.21
CA ILE A 50 -1.56 2.84 14.02
C ILE A 50 -2.31 2.04 12.95
N GLY A 51 -3.60 2.31 12.81
CA GLY A 51 -4.46 1.74 11.76
C GLY A 51 -4.84 2.79 10.69
N PRO A 52 -5.72 2.44 9.74
CA PRO A 52 -6.00 3.23 8.53
C PRO A 52 -6.23 4.73 8.76
N LYS A 53 -7.07 5.07 9.74
CA LYS A 53 -7.39 6.47 10.07
C LYS A 53 -6.15 7.26 10.51
N LYS A 54 -5.31 6.68 11.36
CA LYS A 54 -4.12 7.37 11.86
C LYS A 54 -3.01 7.38 10.82
N SER A 55 -2.87 6.32 10.02
CA SER A 55 -1.90 6.27 8.92
C SER A 55 -2.13 7.41 7.92
N ILE A 56 -3.38 7.69 7.54
CA ILE A 56 -3.67 8.78 6.60
C ILE A 56 -3.46 10.17 7.22
N GLU A 57 -3.78 10.36 8.50
CA GLU A 57 -3.49 11.61 9.22
C GLU A 57 -1.98 11.88 9.26
N LEU A 58 -1.18 10.86 9.59
CA LEU A 58 0.28 10.96 9.69
C LEU A 58 0.93 11.21 8.33
N ILE A 59 0.51 10.50 7.27
CA ILE A 59 1.07 10.70 5.92
C ILE A 59 0.73 12.08 5.38
N ARG A 60 -0.47 12.60 5.62
CA ARG A 60 -0.81 13.97 5.21
C ARG A 60 0.04 15.02 5.92
N ALA A 61 0.33 14.83 7.21
CA ALA A 61 1.12 15.75 8.02
C ALA A 61 2.63 15.67 7.73
N HIS A 62 3.17 14.47 7.49
CA HIS A 62 4.61 14.23 7.51
C HIS A 62 5.18 13.66 6.21
N LYS A 63 4.33 13.27 5.25
CA LYS A 63 4.67 12.84 3.88
C LYS A 63 5.34 11.47 3.75
N ASN A 64 6.19 11.06 4.69
CA ASN A 64 6.87 9.76 4.64
C ASN A 64 7.09 9.15 6.02
N ILE A 65 7.39 7.85 6.05
CA ILE A 65 7.60 7.07 7.28
C ILE A 65 8.75 7.65 8.13
N GLU A 66 9.85 8.08 7.51
CA GLU A 66 11.01 8.64 8.20
C GLU A 66 10.65 9.90 9.01
N ALA A 67 9.88 10.81 8.40
CA ALA A 67 9.41 12.02 9.06
C ALA A 67 8.37 11.69 10.15
N ILE A 68 7.51 10.69 9.94
CA ILE A 68 6.57 10.21 10.95
C ILE A 68 7.34 9.70 12.17
N LEU A 69 8.34 8.84 11.98
CA LEU A 69 9.15 8.27 13.06
C LEU A 69 9.91 9.32 13.87
N LYS A 70 10.16 10.52 13.32
CA LYS A 70 10.75 11.66 14.04
C LYS A 70 9.73 12.44 14.88
N ASN A 71 8.44 12.36 14.56
CA ASN A 71 7.40 13.21 15.14
C ASN A 71 6.34 12.45 15.95
N ILE A 72 6.33 11.12 15.94
CA ILE A 72 5.40 10.32 16.76
C ILE A 72 5.93 10.09 18.18
N ASP A 73 4.99 9.92 19.11
CA ASP A 73 5.25 9.40 20.45
C ASP A 73 5.61 7.90 20.37
N LYS A 74 6.90 7.59 20.52
CA LYS A 74 7.43 6.23 20.43
C LYS A 74 7.16 5.37 21.67
N GLU A 75 6.81 5.97 22.81
CA GLU A 75 6.39 5.21 23.98
C GLU A 75 4.98 4.65 23.77
N LYS A 76 4.10 5.47 23.18
CA LYS A 76 2.74 5.06 22.84
C LYS A 76 2.64 4.21 21.58
N PHE A 77 3.45 4.51 20.57
CA PHE A 77 3.47 3.84 19.26
C PHE A 77 4.88 3.33 18.94
N PRO A 78 5.38 2.32 19.67
CA PRO A 78 6.71 1.79 19.44
C PRO A 78 6.77 1.13 18.05
N PRO A 79 7.71 1.54 17.18
CA PRO A 79 7.96 0.84 15.93
C PRO A 79 8.47 -0.59 16.17
N PRO A 80 8.22 -1.53 15.24
CA PRO A 80 8.80 -2.86 15.32
C PRO A 80 10.33 -2.85 15.44
N GLU A 81 10.90 -3.83 16.12
CA GLU A 81 12.35 -4.00 16.18
C GLU A 81 12.89 -4.34 14.79
N ASN A 82 13.98 -3.69 14.37
CA ASN A 82 14.57 -3.87 13.03
C ASN A 82 13.57 -3.71 11.86
N TRP A 83 12.61 -2.79 12.01
CA TRP A 83 11.54 -2.59 11.03
C TRP A 83 12.06 -2.23 9.63
N ASN A 84 11.99 -3.20 8.69
CA ASN A 84 12.48 -3.05 7.32
C ASN A 84 11.40 -2.48 6.36
N TYR A 85 10.86 -1.31 6.69
CA TYR A 85 9.91 -0.62 5.80
C TYR A 85 10.55 -0.16 4.49
N ASN A 86 11.87 0.11 4.48
CA ASN A 86 12.61 0.45 3.26
C ASN A 86 12.63 -0.71 2.25
N GLY A 87 12.84 -1.93 2.72
CA GLY A 87 12.74 -3.12 1.86
C GLY A 87 11.34 -3.31 1.29
N ALA A 88 10.30 -3.11 2.10
CA ALA A 88 8.92 -3.15 1.61
C ALA A 88 8.64 -2.05 0.57
N ARG A 89 9.14 -0.83 0.80
CA ARG A 89 9.02 0.29 -0.15
C ARG A 89 9.69 -0.05 -1.49
N GLU A 90 10.89 -0.60 -1.46
CA GLU A 90 11.62 -1.03 -2.65
C GLU A 90 10.83 -2.08 -3.45
N LEU A 91 10.25 -3.08 -2.77
CA LEU A 91 9.41 -4.10 -3.42
C LEU A 91 8.18 -3.50 -4.12
N PHE A 92 7.60 -2.42 -3.58
CA PHE A 92 6.47 -1.73 -4.21
C PHE A 92 6.89 -0.80 -5.36
N GLU A 93 8.02 -0.10 -5.24
CA GLU A 93 8.49 0.84 -6.26
C GLU A 93 9.16 0.13 -7.45
N HIS A 94 9.89 -0.95 -7.16
CA HIS A 94 10.71 -1.70 -8.11
C HIS A 94 10.45 -3.22 -7.99
N PRO A 95 9.19 -3.68 -8.18
CA PRO A 95 8.90 -5.10 -8.18
C PRO A 95 9.61 -5.79 -9.34
N GLU A 96 10.06 -7.03 -9.11
CA GLU A 96 10.50 -7.90 -10.19
C GLU A 96 9.29 -8.27 -11.06
N VAL A 97 9.29 -7.77 -12.30
CA VAL A 97 8.21 -7.99 -13.26
C VAL A 97 8.78 -8.40 -14.61
N THR A 98 8.08 -9.29 -15.30
CA THR A 98 8.41 -9.68 -16.67
C THR A 98 8.18 -8.51 -17.62
N ASP A 99 9.08 -8.32 -18.60
CA ASP A 99 8.90 -7.31 -19.65
C ASP A 99 7.62 -7.61 -20.45
N PRO A 100 6.60 -6.73 -20.41
CA PRO A 100 5.34 -6.96 -21.10
C PRO A 100 5.50 -7.04 -22.62
N ASN A 101 6.55 -6.47 -23.21
CA ASN A 101 6.78 -6.54 -24.65
C ASN A 101 7.24 -7.93 -25.12
N THR A 102 7.69 -8.76 -24.18
CA THR A 102 8.09 -10.15 -24.47
C THR A 102 6.92 -11.13 -24.39
N ILE A 103 5.75 -10.68 -23.93
CA ILE A 103 4.57 -11.52 -23.69
C ILE A 103 3.60 -11.40 -24.87
N ASP A 104 3.29 -12.53 -25.51
CA ASP A 104 2.26 -12.66 -26.54
C ASP A 104 1.07 -13.46 -25.97
N LEU A 105 -0.02 -12.77 -25.62
CA LEU A 105 -1.22 -13.40 -25.05
C LEU A 105 -2.10 -13.97 -26.17
N LYS A 106 -2.25 -15.31 -26.19
CA LYS A 106 -3.11 -16.02 -27.14
C LYS A 106 -4.12 -16.89 -26.40
N TRP A 107 -5.36 -16.86 -26.88
CA TRP A 107 -6.43 -17.77 -26.47
C TRP A 107 -6.77 -18.66 -27.65
N GLY A 108 -6.57 -19.97 -27.49
CA GLY A 108 -6.95 -20.99 -28.47
C GLY A 108 -8.31 -21.61 -28.14
N GLU A 109 -8.81 -22.44 -29.06
CA GLU A 109 -9.97 -23.32 -28.82
C GLU A 109 -9.62 -24.52 -27.93
#